data_AF-A0A3A4PSZ9-F1
#
_entry.id   AF-A0A3A4PSZ9-F1
#
_cell.length_a   1.000
_cell.length_b   1.000
_cell.length_c   1.000
_cell.angle_alpha   90.00
_cell.angle_beta   90.00
_cell.angle_gamma   90.00
#
_symmetry.space_group_name_H-M   'P 1'
#
loop_
_entity.id
_entity.type
_entity.pdbx_description
1 polymer ?
#
loop_
_entity_poly.entity_id
_entity_poly.type
_entity_poly.pdbx_seq_one_letter_code
_entity_poly.pdbx_strand_id
1 'polypeptide(L)'
;AWIKHHTLLLELRHSAHPRRLKIEIRRKMKPCDYQEKIAFSRFSARQVVLKAHTLEQAMKNKVAALLDRTEIRDAFDIEFLLRRGVPLPELDAAALRRLRAGLDLFKDRDFAVTLGSILENDMRDYYVSQKFAFLTEKISMALAAPKMGSNLDL
;
A
#
# COMPACT_ATOMS: atom_id res chain seq x y z
N ALA A 1 13.17 10.45 21.70
CA ALA A 1 12.10 9.53 21.27
C ALA A 1 10.94 10.35 20.71
N TRP A 2 10.84 10.47 19.38
CA TRP A 2 9.82 11.27 18.71
C TRP A 2 8.52 10.45 18.68
N ILE A 3 7.71 10.56 19.73
CA ILE A 3 6.47 9.80 19.87
C ILE A 3 5.48 10.33 18.82
N LYS A 4 4.86 9.44 18.04
CA LYS A 4 3.86 9.72 17.00
C LYS A 4 2.67 10.53 17.57
N HIS A 5 2.76 11.86 17.62
CA HIS A 5 1.78 12.77 18.24
C HIS A 5 0.36 12.71 17.66
N HIS A 6 0.16 12.05 16.51
CA HIS A 6 -1.12 11.99 15.80
C HIS A 6 -1.86 10.66 15.93
N THR A 7 -1.37 9.75 16.77
CA THR A 7 -1.82 8.36 16.78
C THR A 7 -1.92 7.81 18.20
N LEU A 8 -2.96 7.04 18.48
CA LEU A 8 -3.05 6.17 19.65
C LEU A 8 -2.55 4.78 19.27
N LEU A 9 -1.57 4.26 20.02
CA LEU A 9 -1.06 2.91 19.88
C LEU A 9 -1.52 2.09 21.09
N LEU A 10 -2.34 1.09 20.85
CA LEU A 10 -2.76 0.12 21.86
C LEU A 10 -2.10 -1.22 21.57
N GLU A 11 -1.70 -1.93 22.62
CA GLU A 11 -1.21 -3.30 22.49
C GLU A 11 -2.03 -4.21 23.40
N LEU A 12 -2.77 -5.13 22.78
CA LEU A 12 -3.53 -6.16 23.47
C LEU A 12 -2.62 -7.38 23.66
N ARG A 13 -2.52 -7.82 24.92
CA ARG A 13 -1.76 -8.99 25.34
C ARG A 13 -2.67 -9.91 26.13
N HIS A 14 -2.47 -11.21 25.98
CA HIS A 14 -3.13 -12.22 26.80
C HIS A 14 -2.07 -13.14 27.39
N SER A 15 -2.13 -13.43 28.69
CA SER A 15 -1.09 -14.22 29.39
C SER A 15 -0.92 -15.61 28.78
N ALA A 16 -2.02 -16.24 28.33
CA ALA A 16 -2.01 -17.55 27.71
C ALA A 16 -1.67 -17.56 26.20
N HIS A 17 -1.48 -16.41 25.55
CA HIS A 17 -1.18 -16.35 24.12
C HIS A 17 0.10 -15.56 23.82
N PRO A 18 1.08 -16.15 23.11
CA PRO A 18 2.38 -15.50 22.89
C PRO A 18 2.29 -14.32 21.91
N ARG A 19 1.23 -14.25 21.10
CA ARG A 19 1.03 -13.20 20.09
C ARG A 19 0.41 -11.96 20.72
N ARG A 20 0.92 -10.80 20.30
CA ARG A 20 0.46 -9.47 20.74
C ARG A 20 -0.22 -8.79 19.56
N LEU A 21 -1.38 -8.18 19.79
CA LEU A 21 -2.08 -7.42 18.77
C LEU A 21 -1.81 -5.93 19.00
N LYS A 22 -1.13 -5.30 18.05
CA LYS A 22 -0.95 -3.84 18.03
C LYS A 22 -2.06 -3.20 17.21
N ILE A 23 -2.76 -2.25 17.81
CA ILE A 23 -3.81 -1.46 17.15
C ILE A 23 -3.30 -0.02 17.05
N GLU A 24 -3.26 0.49 15.82
CA GLU A 24 -2.90 1.88 15.53
C GLU A 24 -4.16 2.66 15.16
N ILE A 25 -4.52 3.67 15.95
CA ILE A 25 -5.68 4.54 15.70
C ILE A 25 -5.20 5.96 15.41
N ARG A 26 -5.46 6.46 14.21
CA ARG A 26 -5.16 7.85 13.85
C ARG A 26 -6.17 8.80 14.49
N ARG A 27 -5.71 9.84 15.17
CA ARG A 27 -6.57 10.80 15.90
C ARG A 27 -7.32 11.76 14.98
N LYS A 28 -6.73 12.10 13.83
CA LYS A 28 -7.39 12.96 12.84
C LYS A 28 -8.19 12.11 11.87
N MET A 29 -9.50 12.26 11.91
CA MET A 29 -10.39 11.68 10.91
C MET A 29 -10.22 12.46 9.60
N LYS A 30 -9.88 11.75 8.54
CA LYS A 30 -9.90 12.28 7.17
C LYS A 30 -11.09 11.66 6.45
N PRO A 31 -11.74 12.38 5.53
CA PRO A 31 -12.69 11.76 4.61
C PRO A 31 -12.02 10.57 3.92
N CYS A 32 -12.71 9.44 3.89
CA CYS A 32 -12.22 8.23 3.24
C CYS A 32 -13.40 7.40 2.74
N ASP A 33 -13.21 6.77 1.59
CA ASP A 33 -14.19 5.84 1.05
C ASP A 33 -14.04 4.48 1.75
N TYR A 34 -15.17 3.93 2.17
CA TYR A 34 -15.24 2.63 2.83
C TYR A 34 -16.35 1.78 2.22
N GLN A 35 -16.24 0.48 2.44
CA GLN A 35 -17.19 -0.56 2.03
C GLN A 35 -17.32 -1.58 3.15
N GLU A 36 -18.45 -2.27 3.19
CA GLU A 36 -18.63 -3.40 4.09
C GLU A 36 -17.89 -4.62 3.57
N LYS A 37 -17.14 -5.28 4.44
CA LYS A 37 -16.40 -6.51 4.16
C LYS A 37 -16.59 -7.49 5.30
N ILE A 38 -16.48 -8.77 4.95
CA ILE A 38 -16.46 -9.85 5.93
C ILE A 38 -15.00 -10.20 6.23
N ALA A 39 -14.61 -10.11 7.49
CA ALA A 39 -13.35 -10.68 7.95
C ALA A 39 -13.47 -12.20 7.99
N PHE A 40 -12.80 -12.87 7.06
CA PHE A 40 -12.74 -14.33 6.97
C PHE A 40 -11.45 -14.87 7.59
N SER A 41 -11.55 -16.02 8.25
CA SER A 41 -10.39 -16.77 8.74
C SER A 41 -10.63 -18.26 8.57
N ARG A 42 -9.64 -18.99 8.02
CA ARG A 42 -9.68 -20.46 7.96
C ARG A 42 -9.63 -21.14 9.33
N PHE A 43 -9.30 -20.40 10.39
CA PHE A 43 -9.13 -20.92 11.75
C PHE A 43 -10.32 -20.64 12.66
N SER A 44 -11.41 -20.08 12.14
CA SER A 44 -12.60 -19.75 12.91
C SER A 44 -13.84 -19.80 12.03
N ALA A 45 -14.94 -20.38 12.54
CA ALA A 45 -16.24 -20.32 11.87
C ALA A 45 -16.95 -18.96 12.06
N ARG A 46 -16.42 -18.08 12.92
CA ARG A 46 -17.00 -16.75 13.15
C ARG A 46 -16.64 -15.80 12.01
N GLN A 47 -17.67 -15.19 11.43
CA GLN A 47 -17.55 -14.14 10.42
C GLN A 47 -17.95 -12.80 11.05
N VAL A 48 -17.20 -11.75 10.77
CA VAL A 48 -17.46 -10.41 11.31
C VAL A 48 -17.58 -9.42 10.17
N VAL A 49 -18.69 -8.69 10.13
CA VAL A 49 -18.87 -7.57 9.19
C VAL A 49 -18.12 -6.35 9.71
N LEU A 50 -17.29 -5.77 8.86
CA LEU A 50 -16.45 -4.62 9.15
C LEU A 50 -16.62 -3.56 8.07
N LYS A 51 -16.46 -2.29 8.46
CA LYS A 51 -16.23 -1.19 7.52
C LYS A 51 -14.74 -1.11 7.22
N ALA A 52 -14.36 -1.42 5.99
CA ALA A 52 -12.97 -1.39 5.52
C ALA A 52 -12.84 -0.38 4.38
N HIS A 53 -11.65 0.17 4.14
CA HIS A 53 -11.42 1.04 3.00
C HIS A 53 -11.75 0.32 1.67
N THR A 54 -12.22 1.08 0.69
CA THR A 54 -12.27 0.60 -0.71
C THR A 54 -10.86 0.30 -1.22
N LEU A 55 -10.75 -0.51 -2.28
CA LEU A 55 -9.42 -0.81 -2.84
C LEU A 55 -8.78 0.45 -3.46
N GLU A 56 -9.61 1.32 -4.03
CA GLU A 56 -9.23 2.62 -4.56
C GLU A 56 -8.73 3.55 -3.44
N GLN A 57 -9.42 3.58 -2.29
CA GLN A 57 -8.96 4.33 -1.13
C GLN A 57 -7.67 3.74 -0.54
N ALA A 58 -7.53 2.41 -0.52
CA ALA A 58 -6.30 1.75 -0.13
C ALA A 58 -5.15 2.13 -1.06
N MET A 59 -5.37 2.13 -2.38
CA MET A 59 -4.41 2.57 -3.39
C MET A 59 -3.95 4.02 -3.13
N LYS A 60 -4.90 4.96 -2.98
CA LYS A 60 -4.61 6.37 -2.65
C LYS A 60 -3.75 6.49 -1.38
N ASN A 61 -4.11 5.74 -0.34
CA ASN A 61 -3.39 5.76 0.94
C ASN A 61 -1.96 5.20 0.81
N LYS A 62 -1.78 4.15 0.00
CA LYS A 62 -0.48 3.50 -0.22
C LYS A 62 0.45 4.36 -1.07
N VAL A 63 -0.07 4.96 -2.13
CA VAL A 63 0.66 5.96 -2.94
C VAL A 63 1.13 7.12 -2.08
N ALA A 64 0.24 7.69 -1.25
CA ALA A 64 0.59 8.80 -0.36
C ALA A 64 1.66 8.39 0.66
N ALA A 65 1.58 7.19 1.23
CA ALA A 65 2.59 6.68 2.16
C ALA A 65 3.95 6.44 1.47
N LEU A 66 3.95 5.86 0.27
CA LEU A 66 5.19 5.64 -0.48
C LEU A 66 5.88 6.97 -0.82
N LEU A 67 5.12 7.99 -1.23
CA LEU A 67 5.64 9.34 -1.51
C LEU A 67 6.21 10.05 -0.27
N ASP A 68 5.75 9.68 0.93
CA ASP A 68 6.15 10.29 2.20
C ASP A 68 7.41 9.62 2.78
N ARG A 69 7.41 8.29 2.90
CA ARG A 69 8.46 7.54 3.61
C ARG A 69 9.31 6.60 2.75
N THR A 70 8.93 6.37 1.49
CA THR A 70 9.64 5.44 0.57
C THR A 70 9.86 4.06 1.19
N GLU A 71 8.80 3.43 1.68
CA GLU A 71 8.88 2.11 2.32
C GLU A 71 8.49 1.00 1.32
N ILE A 72 9.31 -0.05 1.24
CA ILE A 72 9.23 -1.07 0.19
C ILE A 72 7.90 -1.86 0.21
N ARG A 73 7.28 -2.03 1.37
CA ARG A 73 6.00 -2.75 1.49
C ARG A 73 4.85 -1.93 0.93
N ASP A 74 4.91 -0.61 1.00
CA ASP A 74 3.91 0.24 0.34
C ASP A 74 4.04 0.13 -1.19
N ALA A 75 5.25 0.02 -1.74
CA ALA A 75 5.46 -0.23 -3.17
C ALA A 75 4.93 -1.61 -3.58
N PHE A 76 5.16 -2.65 -2.77
CA PHE A 76 4.56 -3.96 -2.98
C PHE A 76 3.03 -3.90 -2.98
N ASP A 77 2.40 -3.24 -2.01
CA ASP A 77 0.94 -3.13 -1.92
C ASP A 77 0.34 -2.40 -3.14
N ILE A 78 1.00 -1.34 -3.64
CA ILE A 78 0.58 -0.65 -4.87
C ILE A 78 0.65 -1.60 -6.06
N GLU A 79 1.75 -2.33 -6.22
CA GLU A 79 1.90 -3.28 -7.33
C GLU A 79 0.85 -4.40 -7.25
N PHE A 80 0.61 -4.93 -6.05
CA PHE A 80 -0.42 -5.93 -5.79
C PHE A 80 -1.81 -5.43 -6.19
N LEU A 81 -2.17 -4.19 -5.80
CA LEU A 81 -3.44 -3.57 -6.17
C LEU A 81 -3.56 -3.35 -7.69
N LEU A 82 -2.48 -2.97 -8.36
CA LEU A 82 -2.45 -2.84 -9.83
C LEU A 82 -2.69 -4.20 -10.52
N ARG A 83 -2.02 -5.27 -10.05
CA ARG A 83 -2.25 -6.63 -10.56
C ARG A 83 -3.68 -7.11 -10.34
N ARG A 84 -4.34 -6.59 -9.30
CA ARG A 84 -5.75 -6.86 -8.99
C ARG A 84 -6.74 -6.07 -9.86
N GLY A 85 -6.26 -5.15 -10.70
CA GLY A 85 -7.06 -4.33 -11.60
C GLY A 85 -7.42 -2.94 -11.04
N VAL A 86 -6.82 -2.52 -9.92
CA VAL A 86 -7.08 -1.20 -9.33
C VAL A 86 -6.11 -0.19 -9.96
N PRO A 87 -6.59 0.82 -10.69
CA PRO A 87 -5.71 1.78 -11.34
C PRO A 87 -4.97 2.67 -10.33
N LEU A 88 -3.86 3.26 -10.75
CA LEU A 88 -3.24 4.35 -9.98
C LEU A 88 -4.24 5.52 -9.85
N PRO A 89 -4.22 6.25 -8.73
CA PRO A 89 -5.01 7.47 -8.62
C PRO A 89 -4.48 8.51 -9.61
N GLU A 90 -5.30 9.53 -9.87
CA GLU A 90 -4.84 10.69 -10.63
C GLU A 90 -3.71 11.39 -9.87
N LEU A 91 -2.56 11.50 -10.53
CA LEU A 91 -1.34 12.09 -10.00
C LEU A 91 -0.78 13.05 -11.04
N ASP A 92 -0.21 14.16 -10.58
CA ASP A 92 0.53 15.03 -11.47
C ASP A 92 1.88 14.39 -11.89
N ALA A 93 2.48 14.94 -12.94
CA ALA A 93 3.74 14.42 -13.47
C ALA A 93 4.89 14.53 -12.45
N ALA A 94 4.84 15.47 -11.51
CA ALA A 94 5.85 15.62 -10.47
C ALA A 94 5.78 14.49 -9.44
N ALA A 95 4.57 14.13 -9.00
CA ALA A 95 4.30 13.02 -8.10
C ALA A 95 4.66 11.68 -8.76
N LEU A 96 4.31 11.47 -10.03
CA LEU A 96 4.70 10.26 -10.77
C LEU A 96 6.22 10.13 -10.90
N ARG A 97 6.94 11.22 -11.19
CA ARG A 97 8.41 11.22 -11.22
C ARG A 97 9.02 10.90 -9.85
N ARG A 98 8.45 11.46 -8.78
CA ARG A 98 8.88 11.18 -7.39
C ARG A 98 8.63 9.72 -7.01
N LEU A 99 7.49 9.15 -7.38
CA LEU A 99 7.22 7.73 -7.20
C LEU A 99 8.28 6.90 -7.89
N ARG A 100 8.55 7.18 -9.18
CA ARG A 100 9.56 6.44 -9.95
C ARG A 100 10.93 6.52 -9.30
N ALA A 101 11.41 7.73 -8.99
CA ALA A 101 12.68 7.92 -8.33
C ALA A 101 12.76 7.19 -6.98
N GLY A 102 11.66 7.13 -6.23
CA GLY A 102 11.59 6.38 -4.97
C GLY A 102 11.78 4.87 -5.14
N LEU A 103 11.28 4.28 -6.24
CA LEU A 103 11.49 2.86 -6.53
C LEU A 103 12.96 2.52 -6.81
N ASP A 104 13.69 3.44 -7.41
CA ASP A 104 15.11 3.26 -7.75
C ASP A 104 16.02 3.31 -6.50
N LEU A 105 15.51 3.77 -5.35
CA LEU A 105 16.26 3.82 -4.09
C LEU A 105 16.33 2.46 -3.37
N PHE A 106 15.47 1.50 -3.73
CA PHE A 106 15.45 0.18 -3.09
C PHE A 106 16.64 -0.68 -3.52
N LYS A 107 17.33 -1.25 -2.53
CA LYS A 107 18.50 -2.10 -2.72
C LYS A 107 18.11 -3.57 -2.70
N ASP A 108 18.99 -4.43 -3.18
CA ASP A 108 18.74 -5.89 -3.23
C ASP A 108 18.40 -6.47 -1.84
N ARG A 109 19.00 -5.92 -0.78
CA ARG A 109 18.68 -6.30 0.61
C ARG A 109 17.24 -5.98 0.97
N ASP A 110 16.66 -4.89 0.46
CA ASP A 110 15.27 -4.54 0.74
C ASP A 110 14.34 -5.60 0.16
N PHE A 111 14.61 -6.09 -1.04
CA PHE A 111 13.86 -7.18 -1.68
C PHE A 111 14.09 -8.52 -0.97
N ALA A 112 15.35 -8.91 -0.76
CA ALA A 112 15.69 -10.22 -0.20
C ALA A 112 15.32 -10.37 1.28
N VAL A 113 15.40 -9.30 2.07
CA VAL A 113 15.23 -9.34 3.53
C VAL A 113 13.97 -8.61 3.99
N THR A 114 13.87 -7.30 3.74
CA THR A 114 12.78 -6.48 4.29
C THR A 114 11.41 -6.90 3.76
N LEU A 115 11.30 -7.04 2.43
CA LEU A 115 10.11 -7.54 1.75
C LEU A 115 10.09 -9.07 1.77
N GLY A 116 11.20 -9.74 1.47
CA GLY A 116 11.27 -11.20 1.44
C GLY A 116 10.80 -11.87 2.72
N SER A 117 11.09 -11.31 3.90
CA SER A 117 10.67 -11.86 5.19
C SER A 117 9.15 -11.92 5.42
N ILE A 118 8.35 -11.18 4.64
CA ILE A 118 6.89 -11.15 4.77
C ILE A 118 6.15 -11.81 3.60
N LEU A 119 6.87 -12.25 2.56
CA LEU A 119 6.31 -12.91 1.38
C LEU A 119 6.49 -14.42 1.44
N GLU A 120 5.56 -15.13 0.80
CA GLU A 120 5.69 -16.55 0.48
C GLU A 120 6.79 -16.76 -0.57
N ASN A 121 7.32 -17.99 -0.66
CA ASN A 121 8.54 -18.27 -1.43
C ASN A 121 8.40 -17.93 -2.92
N ASP A 122 7.27 -18.26 -3.52
CA ASP A 122 6.98 -18.01 -4.94
C ASP A 122 7.00 -16.50 -5.26
N MET A 123 6.38 -15.68 -4.42
CA MET A 123 6.40 -14.22 -4.56
C MET A 123 7.79 -13.65 -4.26
N ARG A 124 8.52 -14.23 -3.30
CA ARG A 124 9.88 -13.78 -2.96
C ARG A 124 10.81 -13.87 -4.16
N ASP A 125 10.81 -15.00 -4.87
CA ASP A 125 11.68 -15.22 -6.03
C ASP A 125 11.40 -14.21 -7.15
N TYR A 126 10.11 -13.89 -7.35
CA TYR A 126 9.71 -12.83 -8.27
C TYR A 126 10.30 -11.47 -7.88
N TYR A 127 10.12 -11.01 -6.64
CA TYR A 127 10.57 -9.67 -6.23
C TYR A 127 12.09 -9.55 -6.09
N VAL A 128 12.80 -10.64 -5.82
CA VAL A 128 14.28 -10.64 -5.84
C VAL A 128 14.81 -10.50 -7.27
N SER A 129 14.17 -11.16 -8.24
CA SER A 129 14.66 -11.16 -9.63
C SER A 129 14.13 -9.98 -10.46
N GLN A 130 12.84 -9.68 -10.38
CA GLN A 130 12.15 -8.68 -11.20
C GLN A 130 11.97 -7.33 -10.49
N LYS A 131 12.19 -7.28 -9.17
CA LYS A 131 11.95 -6.08 -8.35
C LYS A 131 10.54 -5.53 -8.63
N PHE A 132 10.40 -4.22 -8.81
CA PHE A 132 9.13 -3.57 -9.15
C PHE A 132 8.99 -3.26 -10.64
N ALA A 133 9.48 -4.13 -11.54
CA ALA A 133 9.44 -3.88 -12.98
C ALA A 133 8.04 -3.54 -13.51
N PHE A 134 7.01 -4.25 -13.05
CA PHE A 134 5.62 -4.02 -13.45
C PHE A 134 5.09 -2.66 -12.96
N LEU A 135 5.30 -2.31 -11.68
CA LEU A 135 4.91 -0.99 -11.17
C LEU A 135 5.65 0.14 -11.91
N THR A 136 6.94 -0.06 -12.18
CA THR A 136 7.79 0.85 -12.95
C THR A 136 7.21 1.13 -14.33
N GLU A 137 6.81 0.08 -15.06
CA GLU A 137 6.18 0.20 -16.37
C GLU A 137 4.87 0.98 -16.30
N LYS A 138 3.99 0.67 -15.33
CA LYS A 138 2.71 1.37 -15.16
C LYS A 138 2.88 2.86 -14.88
N ILE A 139 3.87 3.25 -14.07
CA ILE A 139 4.19 4.65 -13.82
C ILE A 139 4.72 5.33 -15.10
N SER A 140 5.59 4.65 -15.85
CA SER A 140 6.11 5.17 -17.12
C SER A 140 5.01 5.38 -18.17
N MET A 141 4.05 4.45 -18.27
CA MET A 141 2.88 4.61 -19.14
C MET A 141 2.02 5.82 -18.72
N ALA A 142 1.79 5.99 -17.42
CA ALA A 142 1.04 7.14 -16.90
C ALA A 142 1.74 8.48 -17.16
N LEU A 143 3.07 8.51 -17.17
CA LEU A 143 3.86 9.70 -17.53
C LEU A 143 3.82 10.02 -19.02
N ALA A 144 3.72 9.01 -19.88
CA ALA A 144 3.69 9.16 -21.34
C ALA A 144 2.28 9.46 -21.88
N ALA A 145 1.23 9.20 -21.10
CA ALA A 145 -0.15 9.45 -21.51
C ALA A 145 -0.39 10.96 -21.72
N PRO A 146 -0.89 11.40 -22.89
CA PRO A 146 -1.30 12.78 -23.08
C PRO A 146 -2.45 13.08 -22.10
N LYS A 147 -2.39 14.22 -21.41
CA LYS A 147 -3.55 14.71 -20.65
C LYS A 147 -4.69 14.91 -21.66
N MET A 148 -5.75 14.10 -21.60
CA MET A 148 -6.98 14.46 -22.29
C MET A 148 -7.45 15.78 -21.68
N GLY A 149 -7.24 16.87 -22.43
CA GLY A 149 -7.78 18.16 -22.10
C GLY A 149 -9.29 18.08 -22.11
N SER A 150 -9.90 18.58 -21.05
CA SER A 150 -11.28 19.03 -21.01
C SER A 150 -11.48 20.09 -22.10
N ASN A 151 -11.91 19.66 -23.28
CA ASN A 151 -12.55 20.51 -24.27
C ASN A 151 -14.02 20.11 -24.32
N LEU A 152 -14.78 20.61 -23.36
CA LEU A 152 -16.22 20.73 -23.42
C LEU A 152 -16.56 22.17 -23.01
N ASP A 153 -16.12 23.11 -23.85
CA ASP A 153 -16.78 24.39 -24.00
C ASP A 153 -17.72 24.24 -25.21
N LEU A 154 -18.99 24.00 -24.94
CA LEU A 154 -20.15 24.31 -25.79
C LEU A 154 -21.30 24.75 -24.88
#